data_AF-A0AAV6GJD0-F1
#
_entry.id   AF-A0AAV6GJD0-F1
#
_cell.length_a   1.000
_cell.length_b   1.000
_cell.length_c   1.000
_cell.angle_alpha   90.00
_cell.angle_beta   90.00
_cell.angle_gamma   90.00
#
_symmetry.space_group_name_H-M   'P 1'
#
loop_
_entity.id
_entity.type
_entity.pdbx_description
1 polymer ?
#
loop_
_entity_poly.entity_id
_entity_poly.type
_entity_poly.pdbx_seq_one_letter_code
_entity_poly.pdbx_strand_id
1 'polypeptide(L)'
;MQRLHNYWLLKRHSRNGVPLIRRLHTHLQNQRAADQREPDEKLQAVREELKYWQKLRQDLEKARLLVELIRKRERLKREQMKVQQAALELQLTPGLVLLRSTLDQLQEKDSAGIFTTPVSLKERCCVWFLLEVPDYLEFVSEPMDFSTMRRLLEEGQRAWRRAWPTWRR
;
A
#
# COMPACT_ATOMS: atom_id res chain seq x y z
N MET A 1 -17.35 -5.16 -13.14
CA MET A 1 -16.74 -5.38 -14.48
C MET A 1 -17.75 -5.45 -15.62
N GLN A 2 -18.86 -6.20 -15.51
CA GLN A 2 -19.86 -6.36 -16.60
C GLN A 2 -20.53 -5.03 -17.04
N ARG A 3 -20.87 -4.14 -16.10
CA ARG A 3 -21.47 -2.83 -16.42
C ARG A 3 -20.58 -1.95 -17.32
N LEU A 4 -19.28 -1.95 -17.04
CA LEU A 4 -18.30 -1.20 -17.83
C LEU A 4 -18.17 -1.79 -19.24
N HIS A 5 -18.11 -3.12 -19.34
CA HIS A 5 -18.05 -3.84 -20.61
C HIS A 5 -19.28 -3.56 -21.49
N ASN A 6 -20.49 -3.63 -20.93
CA ASN A 6 -21.74 -3.36 -21.65
C ASN A 6 -21.83 -1.91 -22.13
N TYR A 7 -21.42 -0.94 -21.29
CA TYR A 7 -21.32 0.46 -21.68
C TYR A 7 -20.38 0.67 -22.88
N TRP A 8 -19.18 0.09 -22.84
CA TRP A 8 -18.20 0.23 -23.94
C TRP A 8 -18.63 -0.52 -25.21
N LEU A 9 -19.32 -1.66 -25.09
CA LEU A 9 -19.91 -2.39 -26.22
C LEU A 9 -20.97 -1.55 -26.93
N LEU A 10 -21.92 -0.99 -26.19
CA LEU A 10 -22.96 -0.11 -26.73
C LEU A 10 -22.36 1.15 -27.36
N LYS A 11 -21.33 1.73 -26.74
CA LYS A 11 -20.61 2.91 -27.25
C LYS A 11 -19.81 2.61 -28.53
N ARG A 12 -19.38 1.37 -28.74
CA ARG A 12 -18.69 0.92 -29.97
C ARG A 12 -19.68 0.57 -31.08
N HIS A 13 -20.81 -0.02 -30.70
CA HIS A 13 -21.92 -0.35 -31.60
C HIS A 13 -22.56 0.93 -32.15
N SER A 14 -22.76 1.97 -31.33
CA SER A 14 -23.31 3.26 -31.79
C SER A 14 -22.45 3.98 -32.85
N ARG A 15 -21.16 3.63 -32.95
CA ARG A 15 -20.22 4.16 -33.96
C ARG A 15 -19.92 3.18 -35.08
N ASN A 16 -20.65 2.06 -35.17
CA ASN A 16 -20.48 1.02 -36.19
C ASN A 16 -19.02 0.56 -36.37
N GLY A 17 -18.28 0.43 -35.26
CA GLY A 17 -16.89 -0.05 -35.28
C GLY A 17 -15.82 1.01 -35.63
N VAL A 18 -16.20 2.25 -35.93
CA VAL A 18 -15.24 3.37 -36.09
C VAL A 18 -14.49 3.59 -34.77
N PRO A 19 -13.16 3.79 -34.80
CA PRO A 19 -12.39 3.99 -33.59
C PRO A 19 -12.94 5.15 -32.75
N LEU A 20 -13.13 4.89 -31.45
CA LEU A 20 -13.69 5.85 -30.51
C LEU A 20 -12.83 7.12 -30.39
N ILE A 21 -11.53 6.97 -30.59
CA ILE A 21 -10.56 8.05 -30.59
C ILE A 21 -10.23 8.38 -32.04
N ARG A 22 -10.38 9.66 -32.41
CA ARG A 22 -10.00 10.15 -33.74
C ARG A 22 -8.49 9.99 -33.89
N ARG A 23 -8.08 9.05 -34.74
CA ARG A 23 -6.67 8.85 -35.07
C ARG A 23 -6.29 9.87 -36.15
N LEU A 24 -5.16 10.54 -35.96
CA LEU A 24 -4.54 11.31 -37.04
C LEU A 24 -4.15 10.31 -38.14
N HIS A 25 -4.72 10.43 -39.34
CA HIS A 25 -4.27 9.64 -40.48
C HIS A 25 -2.95 10.23 -40.97
N THR A 26 -1.83 9.64 -40.54
CA THR A 26 -0.54 9.90 -41.16
C THR A 26 -0.59 9.29 -42.55
N HIS A 27 -0.64 10.12 -43.59
CA HIS A 27 -0.52 9.68 -44.97
C HIS A 27 0.86 9.02 -45.12
N LEU A 28 0.90 7.68 -45.08
CA LEU A 28 2.12 6.92 -45.28
C LEU A 28 2.50 7.05 -46.77
N GLN A 29 3.27 8.09 -47.10
CA GLN A 29 3.98 8.16 -48.37
C GLN A 29 4.98 7.01 -48.39
N ASN A 30 4.58 5.93 -49.04
CA ASN A 30 5.42 4.79 -49.36
C ASN A 30 6.33 5.22 -50.53
N GLN A 31 7.38 6.01 -50.23
CA GLN A 31 8.41 6.33 -51.22
C GLN A 31 9.33 5.11 -51.35
N ARG A 32 9.13 4.37 -52.43
CA ARG A 32 10.09 3.39 -52.94
C ARG A 32 11.33 4.15 -53.39
N ALA A 33 12.45 4.00 -52.68
CA ALA A 33 13.74 4.46 -53.15
C ALA A 33 14.40 3.34 -53.98
N ALA A 34 14.67 3.66 -55.24
CA ALA A 34 15.28 2.80 -56.22
C ALA A 34 16.77 2.55 -55.92
N ASP A 35 17.19 1.35 -56.25
CA ASP A 35 18.57 0.87 -56.28
C ASP A 35 19.49 1.76 -57.12
N GLN A 36 20.73 1.96 -56.64
CA GLN A 36 21.95 1.75 -57.44
C GLN A 36 23.27 1.92 -56.64
N ARG A 37 24.06 0.84 -56.69
CA ARG A 37 25.55 0.73 -56.80
C ARG A 37 26.47 0.86 -55.58
N GLU A 38 27.49 0.00 -55.61
CA GLU A 38 28.58 -0.34 -54.68
C GLU A 38 28.23 -1.23 -53.47
N PRO A 39 28.15 -2.57 -53.69
CA PRO A 39 27.70 -3.52 -52.67
C PRO A 39 28.70 -3.77 -51.54
N ASP A 40 30.01 -3.67 -51.77
CA ASP A 40 31.01 -4.13 -50.80
C ASP A 40 31.27 -3.14 -49.66
N GLU A 41 31.43 -1.85 -49.96
CA GLU A 41 31.59 -0.81 -48.92
C GLU A 41 30.31 -0.64 -48.09
N LYS A 42 29.16 -0.73 -48.75
CA LYS A 42 27.85 -0.70 -48.07
C LYS A 42 27.66 -1.96 -47.21
N LEU A 43 28.08 -3.14 -47.66
CA LEU A 43 28.06 -4.35 -46.83
C LEU A 43 28.98 -4.21 -45.60
N GLN A 44 30.17 -3.62 -45.76
CA GLN A 44 31.10 -3.41 -44.66
C GLN A 44 30.53 -2.42 -43.63
N ALA A 45 29.98 -1.29 -44.06
CA ALA A 45 29.31 -0.33 -43.18
C ALA A 45 28.14 -0.98 -42.41
N VAL A 46 27.29 -1.76 -43.08
CA VAL A 46 26.18 -2.49 -42.43
C VAL A 46 26.70 -3.54 -41.44
N ARG A 47 27.82 -4.21 -41.73
CA ARG A 47 28.46 -5.15 -40.79
C ARG A 47 29.01 -4.45 -39.55
N GLU A 48 29.58 -3.27 -39.69
CA GLU A 48 30.07 -2.46 -38.58
C GLU A 48 28.93 -1.92 -37.71
N GLU A 49 27.86 -1.42 -38.33
CA GLU A 49 26.63 -1.06 -37.63
C GLU A 49 26.06 -2.24 -36.87
N LEU A 50 26.00 -3.43 -37.48
CA LEU A 50 25.53 -4.64 -36.80
C LEU A 50 26.36 -4.98 -35.56
N LYS A 51 27.69 -4.86 -35.64
CA LYS A 51 28.58 -5.05 -34.49
C LYS A 51 28.32 -4.02 -33.39
N TYR A 52 28.10 -2.76 -33.77
CA TYR A 52 27.74 -1.70 -32.82
C TYR A 52 26.41 -2.01 -32.12
N TRP A 53 25.37 -2.38 -32.87
CA TRP A 53 24.06 -2.75 -32.31
C TRP A 53 24.15 -3.98 -31.40
N GLN A 54 24.97 -4.97 -31.75
CA GLN A 54 25.22 -6.13 -30.89
C GLN A 54 25.90 -5.73 -29.58
N LYS A 55 26.92 -4.86 -29.63
CA LYS A 55 27.59 -4.35 -28.43
C LYS A 55 26.62 -3.55 -27.56
N LEU A 56 25.84 -2.66 -28.15
CA LEU A 56 24.83 -1.88 -27.44
C LEU A 56 23.81 -2.80 -26.75
N ARG A 57 23.34 -3.85 -27.42
CA ARG A 57 22.44 -4.85 -26.82
C ARG A 57 23.08 -5.52 -25.60
N GLN A 58 24.34 -5.92 -25.69
CA GLN A 58 25.05 -6.53 -24.56
C GLN A 58 25.20 -5.56 -23.39
N ASP A 59 25.50 -4.30 -23.65
CA ASP A 59 25.66 -3.30 -22.59
C ASP A 59 24.31 -2.97 -21.94
N LEU A 60 23.21 -2.96 -22.68
CA LEU A 60 21.86 -2.87 -22.14
C LEU A 60 21.46 -4.10 -21.31
N GLU A 61 21.83 -5.31 -21.73
CA GLU A 61 21.65 -6.53 -20.92
C GLU A 61 22.43 -6.44 -19.60
N LYS A 62 23.69 -6.00 -19.63
CA LYS A 62 24.48 -5.76 -18.41
C LYS A 62 23.84 -4.72 -17.51
N ALA A 63 23.40 -3.59 -18.08
CA ALA A 63 22.70 -2.54 -17.32
C ALA A 63 21.42 -3.07 -16.68
N ARG A 64 20.62 -3.87 -17.41
CA ARG A 64 19.42 -4.55 -16.88
C ARG A 64 19.77 -5.45 -15.70
N LEU A 65 20.82 -6.27 -15.80
CA LEU A 65 21.26 -7.14 -14.71
C LEU A 65 21.71 -6.34 -13.47
N LEU A 66 22.43 -5.23 -13.67
CA LEU A 66 22.83 -4.33 -12.57
C LEU A 66 21.61 -3.71 -11.88
N VAL A 67 20.60 -3.28 -12.63
CA VAL A 67 19.35 -2.75 -12.07
C VAL A 67 18.62 -3.81 -11.23
N GLU A 68 18.56 -5.06 -11.70
CA GLU A 68 17.97 -6.15 -10.93
C GLU A 68 18.75 -6.43 -9.63
N LEU A 69 20.08 -6.36 -9.64
CA LEU A 69 20.90 -6.48 -8.43
C LEU A 69 20.64 -5.32 -7.46
N ILE A 70 20.55 -4.09 -7.95
CA ILE A 70 20.19 -2.91 -7.14
C ILE A 70 18.81 -3.11 -6.53
N ARG A 71 17.82 -3.56 -7.31
CA ARG A 71 16.46 -3.83 -6.81
C ARG A 71 16.46 -4.87 -5.70
N LYS A 72 17.19 -5.98 -5.86
CA LYS A 72 17.36 -7.01 -4.82
C LYS A 72 18.02 -6.46 -3.57
N ARG A 73 19.09 -5.68 -3.73
CA ARG A 73 19.80 -5.02 -2.63
C ARG A 73 18.88 -4.08 -1.85
N GLU A 74 18.12 -3.22 -2.53
CA GLU A 74 17.23 -2.27 -1.88
C GLU A 74 16.02 -2.97 -1.23
N ARG A 75 15.57 -4.11 -1.77
CA ARG A 75 14.58 -4.96 -1.09
C ARG A 75 15.13 -5.48 0.24
N LEU A 76 16.33 -6.07 0.24
CA LEU A 76 16.96 -6.61 1.44
C LEU A 76 17.25 -5.50 2.47
N LYS A 77 17.77 -4.34 2.07
CA LYS A 77 17.97 -3.20 2.96
C LYS A 77 16.65 -2.75 3.61
N ARG A 78 15.56 -2.70 2.86
CA ARG A 78 14.24 -2.35 3.41
C ARG A 78 13.76 -3.37 4.43
N GLU A 79 13.92 -4.66 4.14
CA GLU A 79 13.57 -5.75 5.06
C GLU A 79 14.44 -5.68 6.33
N GLN A 80 15.74 -5.46 6.19
CA GLN A 80 16.67 -5.28 7.32
C GLN A 80 16.30 -4.08 8.19
N MET A 81 15.99 -2.93 7.59
CA MET A 81 15.58 -1.73 8.33
C MET A 81 14.30 -1.96 9.14
N LYS A 82 13.33 -2.70 8.60
CA LYS A 82 12.10 -3.05 9.34
C LYS A 82 12.39 -3.94 10.56
N VAL A 83 13.27 -4.93 10.41
CA VAL A 83 13.67 -5.80 11.51
C VAL A 83 14.44 -5.02 12.57
N GLN A 84 15.37 -4.15 12.16
CA GLN A 84 16.11 -3.29 13.08
C GLN A 84 15.20 -2.31 13.82
N GLN A 85 14.23 -1.72 13.13
CA GLN A 85 13.21 -0.88 13.76
C GLN A 85 12.45 -1.67 14.84
N ALA A 86 11.92 -2.85 14.51
CA ALA A 86 11.19 -3.67 15.47
C ALA A 86 12.06 -4.10 16.67
N ALA A 87 13.33 -4.46 16.43
CA ALA A 87 14.27 -4.79 17.50
C ALA A 87 14.56 -3.58 18.40
N LEU A 88 14.75 -2.39 17.83
CA LEU A 88 14.98 -1.17 18.58
C LEU A 88 13.74 -0.75 19.38
N GLU A 89 12.53 -0.88 18.82
CA GLU A 89 11.26 -0.63 19.52
C GLU A 89 11.12 -1.54 20.75
N LEU A 90 11.51 -2.81 20.62
CA LEU A 90 11.52 -3.76 21.74
C LEU A 90 12.58 -3.40 22.80
N GLN A 91 13.77 -2.94 22.39
CA GLN A 91 14.82 -2.52 23.32
C GLN A 91 14.45 -1.23 24.09
N LEU A 92 13.90 -0.24 23.40
CA LEU A 92 13.60 1.06 23.98
C LEU A 92 12.28 1.07 24.76
N THR A 93 11.27 0.35 24.27
CA THR A 93 9.90 0.42 24.80
C THR A 93 9.22 -0.95 24.91
N PRO A 94 9.83 -1.93 25.60
CA PRO A 94 9.32 -3.31 25.66
C PRO A 94 7.90 -3.39 26.22
N GLY A 95 7.58 -2.56 27.23
CA GLY A 95 6.26 -2.52 27.82
C GLY A 95 5.17 -1.99 26.88
N LEU A 96 5.48 -1.04 25.99
CA LEU A 96 4.50 -0.55 25.01
C LEU A 96 4.24 -1.58 23.91
N VAL A 97 5.29 -2.27 23.46
CA VAL A 97 5.17 -3.36 22.48
C VAL A 97 4.27 -4.47 23.05
N LEU A 98 4.49 -4.86 24.31
CA LEU A 98 3.65 -5.83 25.01
C LEU A 98 2.20 -5.36 25.08
N LEU A 99 1.95 -4.13 25.58
CA LEU A 99 0.60 -3.58 25.71
C LEU A 99 -0.15 -3.49 24.38
N ARG A 100 0.53 -3.10 23.30
CA ARG A 100 -0.05 -3.10 21.94
C ARG A 100 -0.45 -4.51 21.51
N SER A 101 0.44 -5.48 21.68
CA SER A 101 0.16 -6.87 21.33
C SER A 101 -1.00 -7.47 22.13
N THR A 102 -1.11 -7.14 23.42
CA THR A 102 -2.22 -7.59 24.26
C THR A 102 -3.53 -6.91 23.85
N LEU A 103 -3.49 -5.62 23.48
CA LEU A 103 -4.68 -4.90 23.00
C LEU A 103 -5.20 -5.50 21.69
N ASP A 104 -4.30 -5.82 20.76
CA ASP A 104 -4.67 -6.45 19.48
C ASP A 104 -5.30 -7.85 19.71
N GLN A 105 -4.76 -8.64 20.63
CA GLN A 105 -5.34 -9.94 21.01
C GLN A 105 -6.72 -9.81 21.65
N LEU A 106 -6.91 -8.82 22.54
CA LEU A 106 -8.21 -8.56 23.15
C LEU A 106 -9.24 -8.12 22.11
N GLN A 107 -8.83 -7.29 21.16
CA GLN A 107 -9.69 -6.83 20.06
C GLN A 107 -10.09 -7.99 19.12
N GLU A 108 -9.20 -8.95 18.87
CA GLU A 108 -9.54 -10.16 18.09
C GLU A 108 -10.58 -11.05 18.79
N LYS A 109 -10.61 -11.05 20.12
CA LYS A 109 -11.62 -11.78 20.91
C LYS A 109 -12.97 -11.07 20.99
N ASP A 110 -13.01 -9.76 20.76
CA ASP A 110 -14.25 -8.99 20.70
C ASP A 110 -14.93 -9.10 19.32
N SER A 111 -15.49 -10.28 19.03
CA SER A 111 -16.17 -10.54 17.74
C SER A 111 -17.42 -9.68 17.53
N ALA A 112 -18.02 -9.18 18.61
CA ALA A 112 -19.19 -8.32 18.58
C ALA A 112 -18.84 -6.82 18.53
N GLY A 113 -17.55 -6.47 18.67
CA GLY A 113 -17.06 -5.10 18.62
C GLY A 113 -17.61 -4.20 19.74
N ILE A 114 -18.04 -4.79 20.86
CA ILE A 114 -18.75 -4.09 21.95
C ILE A 114 -17.84 -3.03 22.60
N PHE A 115 -16.53 -3.26 22.62
CA PHE A 115 -15.55 -2.37 23.26
C PHE A 115 -14.82 -1.45 22.28
N THR A 116 -15.27 -1.40 21.02
CA THR A 116 -14.60 -0.61 19.96
C THR A 116 -14.81 0.89 20.16
N THR A 117 -16.00 1.28 20.58
CA THR A 117 -16.40 2.68 20.77
C THR A 117 -16.58 3.00 22.25
N PRO A 118 -16.32 4.25 22.66
CA PRO A 118 -16.56 4.69 24.03
C PRO A 118 -18.02 4.45 24.40
N VAL A 119 -18.24 3.86 25.58
CA VAL A 119 -19.58 3.73 26.16
C VAL A 119 -20.15 5.14 26.29
N SER A 120 -21.22 5.42 25.56
CA SER A 120 -21.82 6.75 25.44
C SER A 120 -22.54 7.16 26.72
N LEU A 121 -21.78 7.57 27.75
CA LEU A 121 -22.33 8.18 28.96
C LEU A 121 -23.08 9.51 28.70
N LYS A 122 -22.96 10.06 27.48
CA LYS A 122 -23.49 11.36 27.06
C LYS A 122 -24.60 11.27 26.00
N GLU A 123 -25.13 10.08 25.71
CA GLU A 123 -26.54 9.95 25.31
C GLU A 123 -27.41 9.89 26.58
N ARG A 124 -27.33 10.96 27.36
CA ARG A 124 -28.05 11.17 28.63
C ARG A 124 -29.57 11.35 28.46
N CYS A 125 -30.18 10.90 27.36
CA CYS A 125 -31.64 11.05 27.15
C CYS A 125 -32.25 10.13 26.09
N CYS A 126 -31.70 8.94 25.84
CA CYS A 126 -32.43 7.89 25.13
C CYS A 126 -32.74 6.75 26.11
N VAL A 127 -34.02 6.65 26.45
CA VAL A 127 -34.65 5.94 27.58
C VAL A 127 -34.48 4.40 27.56
N TRP A 128 -33.60 3.85 26.71
CA TRP A 128 -33.46 2.39 26.53
C TRP A 128 -32.17 1.77 27.07
N PHE A 129 -31.03 2.50 27.14
CA PHE A 129 -29.75 1.91 27.58
C PHE A 129 -29.49 2.05 29.10
N LEU A 130 -30.16 3.00 29.76
CA LEU A 130 -30.11 3.16 31.23
C LEU A 130 -30.90 2.09 32.00
N LEU A 131 -31.68 1.24 31.32
CA LEU A 131 -32.45 0.17 31.96
C LEU A 131 -31.66 -1.13 32.12
N GLU A 132 -30.57 -1.31 31.36
CA GLU A 132 -29.96 -2.64 31.22
C GLU A 132 -28.88 -2.91 32.29
N VAL A 133 -28.19 -1.88 32.80
CA VAL A 133 -27.26 -2.03 33.95
C VAL A 133 -27.13 -0.73 34.78
N PRO A 134 -28.05 -0.45 35.72
CA PRO A 134 -27.98 0.72 36.62
C PRO A 134 -26.69 0.77 37.47
N ASP A 135 -26.15 -0.40 37.81
CA ASP A 135 -25.04 -0.52 38.76
C ASP A 135 -23.66 -0.47 38.08
N TYR A 136 -23.60 -0.29 36.76
CA TYR A 136 -22.32 -0.36 36.02
C TYR A 136 -21.31 0.70 36.50
N LEU A 137 -21.81 1.92 36.78
CA LEU A 137 -21.00 3.03 37.30
C LEU A 137 -20.62 2.89 38.79
N GLU A 138 -21.26 1.96 39.53
CA GLU A 138 -20.87 1.64 40.90
C GLU A 138 -19.56 0.83 40.92
N PHE A 139 -19.37 -0.06 39.94
CA PHE A 139 -18.19 -0.92 39.83
C PHE A 139 -17.09 -0.36 38.93
N VAL A 140 -17.44 0.43 37.90
CA VAL A 140 -16.48 0.99 36.93
C VAL A 140 -16.60 2.50 36.88
N SER A 141 -15.72 3.18 37.63
CA SER A 141 -15.72 4.65 37.73
C SER A 141 -15.30 5.36 36.45
N GLU A 142 -14.33 4.80 35.71
CA GLU A 142 -13.80 5.37 34.47
C GLU A 142 -13.80 4.30 33.36
N PRO A 143 -14.90 4.17 32.59
CA PRO A 143 -14.97 3.22 31.48
C PRO A 143 -14.02 3.63 30.35
N MET A 144 -13.37 2.65 29.74
CA MET A 144 -12.34 2.84 28.71
C MET A 144 -12.57 1.88 27.55
N ASP A 145 -12.53 2.39 26.32
CA ASP A 145 -12.68 1.61 25.08
C ASP A 145 -11.34 1.35 24.38
N PHE A 146 -11.33 0.41 23.43
CA PHE A 146 -10.12 0.06 22.68
C PHE A 146 -9.57 1.20 21.82
N SER A 147 -10.42 2.10 21.31
CA SER A 147 -9.96 3.27 20.54
C SER A 147 -9.23 4.27 21.44
N THR A 148 -9.78 4.55 22.63
CA THR A 148 -9.13 5.40 23.63
C THR A 148 -7.86 4.76 24.17
N MET A 149 -7.84 3.44 24.41
CA MET A 149 -6.63 2.71 24.77
C MET A 149 -5.54 2.85 23.69
N ARG A 150 -5.88 2.66 22.42
CA ARG A 150 -4.92 2.79 21.32
C ARG A 150 -4.32 4.20 21.27
N ARG A 151 -5.13 5.24 21.42
CA ARG A 151 -4.66 6.64 21.51
C ARG A 151 -3.70 6.85 22.69
N LEU A 152 -4.01 6.32 23.87
CA LEU A 152 -3.14 6.43 25.04
C LEU A 152 -1.80 5.70 24.85
N LEU A 153 -1.77 4.60 24.08
CA LEU A 153 -0.53 3.91 23.71
C LEU A 153 0.29 4.68 22.66
N GLU A 154 -0.34 5.50 21.83
CA GLU A 154 0.34 6.39 20.88
C GLU A 154 0.96 7.61 21.57
N GLU A 155 0.28 8.18 22.57
CA GLU A 155 0.81 9.25 23.43
C GLU A 155 1.98 8.78 24.33
N GLY A 156 2.13 7.45 24.46
CA GLY A 156 3.26 6.80 25.10
C GLY A 156 3.00 6.32 26.52
N GLN A 157 3.96 5.57 27.08
CA GLN A 157 3.77 4.82 28.32
C GLN A 157 3.40 5.68 29.53
N ARG A 158 3.85 6.94 29.55
CA ARG A 158 3.49 7.90 30.60
C ARG A 158 2.03 8.30 30.54
N ALA A 159 1.45 8.46 29.35
CA ALA A 159 0.02 8.72 29.19
C ALA A 159 -0.80 7.51 29.65
N TRP A 160 -0.43 6.31 29.22
CA TRP A 160 -1.04 5.06 29.67
C TRP A 160 -1.06 4.92 31.21
N ARG A 161 0.08 5.17 31.89
CA ARG A 161 0.17 5.12 33.36
C ARG A 161 -0.57 6.25 34.08
N ARG A 162 -0.87 7.37 33.41
CA ARG A 162 -1.68 8.46 33.97
C ARG A 162 -3.17 8.15 33.89
N ALA A 163 -3.60 7.51 32.81
CA ALA A 163 -4.99 7.08 32.64
C ALA A 163 -5.41 5.96 33.62
N TRP A 164 -4.45 5.26 34.24
CA TRP A 164 -4.72 4.22 35.23
C TRP A 164 -3.97 4.48 36.55
N PRO A 165 -4.43 5.41 37.42
CA PRO A 165 -3.78 5.74 38.67
C PRO A 165 -3.76 4.59 39.68
N THR A 166 -4.75 3.69 39.60
CA THR A 166 -4.96 2.58 40.55
C THR A 166 -3.90 1.48 40.46
N TRP A 167 -3.30 1.28 39.29
CA TRP A 167 -2.19 0.32 39.05
C TRP A 167 -0.81 0.85 39.43
N ARG A 168 -0.74 1.95 40.20
CA ARG A 168 0.49 2.63 40.61
C ARG A 168 1.02 2.18 41.98
N ARG A 169 0.47 1.10 42.57
CA ARG A 169 0.95 0.46 43.79
C ARG A 169 1.68 -0.83 43.49
#